data_AF-A0AAU9VKE7-F1
#
_entry.id   AF-A0AAU9VKE7-F1
#
_cell.length_a   1.000
_cell.length_b   1.000
_cell.length_c   1.000
_cell.angle_alpha   90.00
_cell.angle_beta   90.00
_cell.angle_gamma   90.00
#
_symmetry.space_group_name_H-M   'P 1'
#
loop_
_entity.id
_entity.type
_entity.pdbx_description
1 polymer ?
#
loop_
_entity_poly.entity_id
_entity_poly.type
_entity_poly.pdbx_seq_one_letter_code
_entity_poly.pdbx_strand_id
1 'polypeptide(L)'
;MEKVAKDKYVKLFQREHKDAKFRECGLFIDESDQFIGASPDLLVECSCCGLGVLEVKCPYSIVNDLPSEDNLSYLVKINGKIVLKEKHAYFAQIQGQMAVTKRTWCHFLVYTQKGYHLELIKFNNDYWEKIKQNLIWFYNKYLSE
;
A
#
# COMPACT_ATOMS: atom_id res chain seq x y z
N MET A 1 -4.00 0.59 -16.40
CA MET A 1 -3.58 -0.80 -16.12
C MET A 1 -4.01 -1.28 -14.74
N GLU A 2 -4.33 -0.37 -13.80
CA GLU A 2 -4.68 -0.71 -12.43
C GLU A 2 -5.80 -1.76 -12.28
N LYS A 3 -6.93 -1.60 -13.00
CA LYS A 3 -8.00 -2.61 -13.01
C LYS A 3 -7.49 -4.02 -13.35
N VAL A 4 -6.63 -4.14 -14.38
CA VAL A 4 -6.02 -5.41 -14.79
C VAL A 4 -5.07 -5.94 -13.71
N ALA A 5 -4.33 -5.06 -13.05
CA ALA A 5 -3.46 -5.41 -11.94
C ALA A 5 -4.25 -5.95 -10.74
N LYS A 6 -5.36 -5.30 -10.37
CA LYS A 6 -6.30 -5.74 -9.33
C LYS A 6 -6.91 -7.10 -9.66
N ASP A 7 -7.42 -7.27 -10.88
CA ASP A 7 -7.99 -8.54 -11.34
C ASP A 7 -6.97 -9.69 -11.29
N LYS A 8 -5.71 -9.40 -11.65
CA LYS A 8 -4.61 -10.37 -11.55
C LYS A 8 -4.29 -10.70 -10.10
N TYR A 9 -4.22 -9.70 -9.23
CA TYR A 9 -3.97 -9.89 -7.80
C TYR A 9 -5.03 -10.75 -7.14
N VAL A 10 -6.31 -10.46 -7.38
CA VAL A 10 -7.45 -11.23 -6.84
C VAL A 10 -7.31 -12.71 -7.23
N LYS A 11 -7.08 -12.99 -8.51
CA LYS A 11 -6.89 -14.36 -9.01
C LYS A 11 -5.67 -15.06 -8.41
N LEU A 12 -4.58 -14.33 -8.14
CA LEU A 12 -3.39 -14.90 -7.50
C LEU A 12 -3.65 -15.23 -6.03
N PHE A 13 -4.22 -14.29 -5.28
CA PHE A 13 -4.49 -14.45 -3.85
C PHE A 13 -5.52 -15.56 -3.59
N GLN A 14 -6.58 -15.64 -4.39
CA GLN A 14 -7.63 -16.66 -4.23
C GLN A 14 -7.18 -18.11 -4.47
N ARG A 15 -6.03 -18.34 -5.10
CA ARG A 15 -5.49 -19.71 -5.29
C ARG A 15 -5.22 -20.39 -3.95
N GLU A 16 -4.66 -19.62 -3.00
CA GLU A 16 -4.31 -20.10 -1.67
C GLU A 16 -5.34 -19.67 -0.61
N HIS A 17 -6.13 -18.62 -0.88
CA HIS A 17 -7.07 -18.01 0.06
C HIS A 17 -8.50 -17.99 -0.49
N LYS A 18 -9.14 -19.17 -0.57
CA LYS A 18 -10.45 -19.36 -1.25
C LYS A 18 -11.60 -18.58 -0.65
N ASP A 19 -11.54 -18.27 0.65
CA ASP A 19 -12.55 -17.51 1.38
C ASP A 19 -12.28 -15.99 1.38
N ALA A 20 -11.21 -15.56 0.70
CA ALA A 20 -10.84 -14.15 0.65
C ALA A 20 -11.90 -13.31 -0.06
N LYS A 21 -12.28 -12.21 0.59
CA LYS A 21 -13.19 -11.18 0.07
C LYS A 21 -12.40 -9.94 -0.30
N PHE A 22 -12.85 -9.28 -1.36
CA PHE A 22 -12.24 -8.08 -1.91
C PHE A 22 -13.30 -7.01 -2.07
N ARG A 23 -12.98 -5.78 -1.70
CA ARG A 23 -13.93 -4.66 -1.77
C ARG A 23 -13.23 -3.39 -2.24
N GLU A 24 -13.77 -2.78 -3.28
CA GLU A 24 -13.42 -1.42 -3.71
C GLU A 24 -13.85 -0.41 -2.63
N CYS A 25 -13.11 0.68 -2.50
CA CYS A 25 -13.42 1.72 -1.51
C CYS A 25 -13.15 3.13 -2.03
N GLY A 26 -13.74 4.10 -1.34
CA GLY A 26 -13.38 5.51 -1.47
C GLY A 26 -12.47 5.96 -0.33
N LEU A 27 -12.60 7.23 0.03
CA LEU A 27 -11.85 7.83 1.13
C LEU A 27 -12.34 7.34 2.49
N PHE A 28 -11.42 6.85 3.31
CA PHE A 28 -11.59 6.71 4.75
C PHE A 28 -11.06 7.95 5.45
N ILE A 29 -11.76 8.37 6.50
CA ILE A 29 -11.34 9.44 7.40
C ILE A 29 -10.99 8.82 8.74
N ASP A 30 -9.88 9.22 9.35
CA ASP A 30 -9.53 8.74 10.69
C ASP A 30 -10.54 9.28 11.72
N GLU A 31 -10.97 8.39 12.61
CA GLU A 31 -12.01 8.71 13.60
C GLU A 31 -11.53 9.72 14.65
N SER A 32 -10.25 9.71 15.00
CA SER A 32 -9.67 10.60 16.00
C SER A 32 -9.17 11.90 15.38
N ASP A 33 -8.50 11.80 14.22
CA ASP A 33 -7.88 12.93 13.54
C ASP A 33 -8.52 13.12 12.16
N GLN A 34 -9.71 13.72 12.11
CA GLN A 34 -10.55 13.81 10.90
C GLN A 34 -9.93 14.55 9.70
N PHE A 35 -8.82 15.27 9.91
CA PHE A 35 -8.02 15.86 8.84
C PHE A 35 -7.07 14.86 8.16
N ILE A 36 -6.98 13.62 8.67
CA ILE A 36 -6.22 12.52 8.10
C ILE A 36 -7.19 11.58 7.38
N GLY A 37 -6.88 11.27 6.13
CA GLY A 37 -7.65 10.30 5.35
C GLY A 37 -6.78 9.44 4.45
N ALA A 38 -7.33 8.32 4.00
CA ALA A 38 -6.65 7.39 3.11
C ALA A 38 -7.63 6.66 2.18
N SER A 39 -7.18 6.39 0.95
CA SER A 39 -7.93 5.60 -0.03
C SER A 39 -7.04 4.47 -0.53
N PRO A 40 -7.14 3.25 0.03
CA PRO A 40 -6.50 2.07 -0.54
C PRO A 40 -7.11 1.69 -1.89
N ASP A 41 -6.37 0.98 -2.73
CA ASP A 41 -6.87 0.54 -4.04
C ASP A 41 -7.82 -0.66 -3.95
N LEU A 42 -7.66 -1.49 -2.91
CA LEU A 42 -8.55 -2.61 -2.61
C LEU A 42 -8.46 -3.01 -1.14
N LEU A 43 -9.60 -3.30 -0.51
CA LEU A 43 -9.65 -3.93 0.80
C LEU A 43 -9.65 -5.44 0.64
N VAL A 44 -8.91 -6.14 1.50
CA VAL A 44 -8.79 -7.60 1.51
C VAL A 44 -9.18 -8.13 2.88
N GLU A 45 -10.04 -9.14 2.91
CA GLU A 45 -10.44 -9.83 4.13
C GLU A 45 -10.32 -11.33 3.92
N CYS A 46 -9.58 -12.04 4.76
CA CYS A 46 -9.39 -13.49 4.65
C CYS A 46 -9.29 -14.10 6.04
N SER A 47 -9.91 -15.27 6.28
CA SER A 47 -9.92 -15.89 7.61
C SER A 47 -8.51 -16.20 8.14
N CYS A 48 -7.57 -16.61 7.27
CA CYS A 48 -6.21 -16.94 7.71
C CYS A 48 -5.26 -15.74 7.77
N CYS A 49 -5.50 -14.68 6.99
CA CYS A 49 -4.63 -13.51 6.92
C CYS A 49 -5.15 -12.30 7.71
N GLY A 50 -6.43 -12.31 8.10
CA GLY A 50 -7.11 -11.16 8.69
C GLY A 50 -7.44 -10.07 7.67
N LEU A 51 -7.43 -8.82 8.14
CA LEU A 51 -7.78 -7.64 7.35
C LEU A 51 -6.52 -6.95 6.80
N GLY A 52 -6.50 -6.77 5.49
CA GLY A 52 -5.41 -6.09 4.78
C GLY A 52 -5.89 -5.18 3.67
N VAL A 53 -4.93 -4.52 3.03
CA VAL A 53 -5.15 -3.69 1.84
C VAL A 53 -4.24 -4.10 0.68
N LEU A 54 -4.60 -3.66 -0.52
CA LEU A 54 -3.74 -3.65 -1.70
C LEU A 54 -3.44 -2.19 -2.05
N GLU A 55 -2.19 -1.90 -2.38
CA GLU A 55 -1.76 -0.67 -3.03
C GLU A 55 -1.06 -1.02 -4.35
N VAL A 56 -1.53 -0.44 -5.44
CA VAL A 56 -1.15 -0.76 -6.82
C VAL A 56 -0.44 0.43 -7.45
N LYS A 57 0.73 0.18 -8.03
CA LYS A 57 1.44 1.14 -8.89
C LYS A 57 1.60 0.56 -10.28
N CYS A 58 1.31 1.39 -11.30
CA CYS A 58 1.43 1.03 -12.71
C CYS A 58 2.33 2.04 -13.44
N PRO A 59 3.65 2.04 -13.19
CA PRO A 59 4.57 3.04 -13.74
C PRO A 59 4.63 2.95 -15.27
N TYR A 60 4.23 4.02 -15.96
CA TYR A 60 4.22 4.08 -17.42
C TYR A 60 5.63 4.01 -18.03
N SER A 61 6.62 4.58 -17.33
CA SER A 61 8.03 4.65 -17.77
C SER A 61 8.67 3.29 -18.03
N ILE A 62 8.16 2.23 -17.40
CA ILE A 62 8.69 0.86 -17.50
C ILE A 62 7.60 -0.13 -17.95
N VAL A 63 6.57 0.34 -18.66
CA VAL A 63 5.41 -0.49 -19.05
C VAL A 63 5.82 -1.79 -19.75
N ASN A 64 6.93 -1.76 -20.49
CA ASN A 64 7.48 -2.86 -21.27
C ASN A 64 8.69 -3.56 -20.61
N ASP A 65 8.93 -3.33 -19.32
CA ASP A 65 10.02 -3.94 -18.54
C ASP A 65 9.51 -4.62 -17.27
N LEU A 66 10.34 -5.49 -16.68
CA LEU A 66 10.07 -6.05 -15.35
C LEU A 66 10.39 -5.00 -14.29
N PRO A 67 9.54 -4.80 -13.26
CA PRO A 67 9.88 -3.92 -12.15
C PRO A 67 11.18 -4.37 -11.45
N SER A 68 12.14 -3.45 -11.32
CA SER A 68 13.40 -3.70 -10.61
C SER A 68 13.91 -2.45 -9.90
N GLU A 69 14.94 -2.62 -9.08
CA GLU A 69 15.68 -1.54 -8.43
C GLU A 69 16.41 -0.62 -9.43
N ASP A 70 16.73 -1.13 -10.62
CA ASP A 70 17.47 -0.39 -11.65
C ASP A 70 16.58 0.60 -12.40
N ASN A 71 15.29 0.29 -12.53
CA ASN A 71 14.34 1.09 -13.32
C ASN A 71 13.28 1.81 -12.48
N LEU A 72 13.18 1.52 -11.18
CA LEU A 72 12.29 2.20 -10.24
C LEU A 72 13.06 2.69 -9.01
N SER A 73 13.20 4.00 -8.91
CA SER A 73 13.96 4.66 -7.83
C SER A 73 13.41 4.41 -6.42
N TYR A 74 12.16 3.95 -6.29
CA TYR A 74 11.54 3.60 -5.02
C TYR A 74 11.76 2.15 -4.59
N LEU A 75 12.31 1.29 -5.46
CA LEU A 75 12.70 -0.06 -5.13
C LEU A 75 14.20 -0.14 -4.80
N VAL A 76 14.57 -1.09 -3.96
CA VAL A 76 15.95 -1.40 -3.58
C VAL A 76 16.12 -2.90 -3.42
N LYS A 77 17.30 -3.42 -3.75
CA LYS A 77 17.65 -4.81 -3.49
C LYS A 77 18.40 -4.95 -2.17
N ILE A 78 17.80 -5.69 -1.23
CA ILE A 78 18.37 -6.00 0.08
C ILE A 78 18.42 -7.52 0.21
N ASN A 79 19.62 -8.07 0.46
CA ASN A 79 19.84 -9.51 0.60
C ASN A 79 19.24 -10.34 -0.56
N GLY A 80 19.38 -9.84 -1.79
CA GLY A 80 18.86 -10.51 -2.98
C GLY A 80 17.36 -10.31 -3.24
N LYS A 81 16.62 -9.68 -2.33
CA LYS A 81 15.18 -9.40 -2.48
C LYS A 81 14.95 -7.94 -2.84
N ILE A 82 14.15 -7.71 -3.88
CA ILE A 82 13.66 -6.38 -4.24
C ILE A 82 12.56 -6.00 -3.25
N VAL A 83 12.65 -4.82 -2.66
CA VAL A 83 11.71 -4.29 -1.67
C VAL A 83 11.50 -2.78 -1.87
N LEU A 84 10.38 -2.25 -1.39
CA LEU A 84 10.10 -0.83 -1.32
C LEU A 84 11.04 -0.16 -0.29
N LYS A 85 11.66 0.96 -0.68
CA LYS A 85 12.46 1.76 0.24
C LYS A 85 11.58 2.33 1.36
N GLU A 86 11.89 2.03 2.62
CA GLU A 86 11.13 2.55 3.78
C GLU A 86 11.11 4.08 3.89
N LYS A 87 12.14 4.74 3.34
CA LYS A 87 12.23 6.22 3.28
C LYS A 87 11.45 6.83 2.12
N HIS A 88 10.85 6.03 1.24
CA HIS A 88 10.08 6.53 0.10
C HIS A 88 8.64 6.89 0.51
N ALA A 89 8.05 7.89 -0.15
CA ALA A 89 6.70 8.38 0.15
C ALA A 89 5.62 7.29 0.09
N TYR A 90 5.76 6.31 -0.80
CA TYR A 90 4.83 5.16 -0.87
C TYR A 90 4.82 4.32 0.40
N PHE A 91 5.94 4.19 1.11
CA PHE A 91 5.95 3.45 2.38
C PHE A 91 5.13 4.21 3.42
N ALA A 92 5.29 5.53 3.51
CA ALA A 92 4.46 6.37 4.37
C ALA A 92 2.96 6.33 4.00
N GLN A 93 2.64 6.37 2.70
CA GLN A 93 1.28 6.22 2.18
C GLN A 93 0.64 4.91 2.67
N ILE A 94 1.36 3.79 2.52
CA ILE A 94 0.89 2.45 2.89
C ILE A 94 0.68 2.31 4.40
N GLN A 95 1.60 2.84 5.21
CA GLN A 95 1.46 2.84 6.68
C GLN A 95 0.24 3.68 7.11
N GLY A 96 0.03 4.84 6.49
CA GLY A 96 -1.15 5.67 6.75
C GLY A 96 -2.47 5.00 6.33
N GLN A 97 -2.50 4.37 5.15
CA GLN A 97 -3.66 3.59 4.70
C GLN A 97 -4.02 2.49 5.71
N MET A 98 -3.04 1.73 6.20
CA MET A 98 -3.24 0.70 7.22
C MET A 98 -3.76 1.29 8.54
N ALA A 99 -3.20 2.41 9.00
CA ALA A 99 -3.60 3.07 10.24
C ALA A 99 -5.03 3.61 10.21
N VAL A 100 -5.39 4.33 9.14
CA VAL A 100 -6.72 4.94 8.99
C VAL A 100 -7.78 3.85 8.85
N THR A 101 -7.48 2.79 8.10
CA THR A 101 -8.43 1.71 7.83
C THR A 101 -8.39 0.56 8.86
N LYS A 102 -7.60 0.69 9.93
CA LYS A 102 -7.42 -0.31 11.02
C LYS A 102 -7.04 -1.71 10.50
N ARG A 103 -6.07 -1.76 9.58
CA ARG A 103 -5.56 -2.99 8.94
C ARG A 103 -4.10 -3.23 9.28
N THR A 104 -3.66 -4.48 9.24
CA THR A 104 -2.34 -4.87 9.78
C THR A 104 -1.31 -5.24 8.72
N TRP A 105 -1.72 -5.31 7.45
CA TRP A 105 -0.84 -5.59 6.34
C TRP A 105 -1.34 -4.99 5.02
N CYS A 106 -0.39 -4.76 4.12
CA CYS A 106 -0.61 -4.30 2.77
C CYS A 106 0.16 -5.19 1.81
N HIS A 107 -0.47 -5.61 0.72
CA HIS A 107 0.25 -6.06 -0.46
C HIS A 107 0.53 -4.84 -1.36
N PHE A 108 1.81 -4.55 -1.56
CA PHE A 108 2.28 -3.54 -2.51
C PHE A 108 2.55 -4.21 -3.85
N LEU A 109 1.77 -3.85 -4.87
CA LEU A 109 1.85 -4.42 -6.21
C LEU A 109 2.34 -3.37 -7.20
N VAL A 110 3.51 -3.59 -7.80
CA VAL A 110 3.94 -2.84 -8.99
C VAL A 110 3.67 -3.71 -10.21
N TYR A 111 2.83 -3.24 -11.13
CA TYR A 111 2.39 -4.00 -12.29
C TYR A 111 2.78 -3.34 -13.61
N THR A 112 3.30 -4.16 -14.54
CA THR A 112 3.64 -3.78 -15.92
C THR A 112 3.12 -4.84 -16.90
N GLN A 113 3.28 -4.62 -18.21
CA GLN A 113 2.89 -5.63 -19.21
C GLN A 113 3.84 -6.85 -19.21
N LYS A 114 5.09 -6.68 -18.77
CA LYS A 114 6.06 -7.79 -18.72
C LYS A 114 5.99 -8.60 -17.44
N GLY A 115 5.50 -8.04 -16.34
CA GLY A 115 5.43 -8.75 -15.08
C GLY A 115 4.99 -7.87 -13.91
N TYR A 116 5.39 -8.27 -12.72
CA TYR A 116 5.02 -7.56 -11.50
C TYR A 116 6.04 -7.77 -10.38
N HIS A 117 6.11 -6.79 -9.48
CA HIS A 117 6.69 -6.92 -8.14
C HIS A 117 5.55 -6.97 -7.13
N LEU A 118 5.54 -7.95 -6.24
CA LEU A 118 4.54 -8.09 -5.18
C LEU A 118 5.23 -8.28 -3.84
N GLU A 119 4.94 -7.38 -2.90
CA GLU A 119 5.58 -7.33 -1.59
C GLU A 119 4.54 -7.23 -0.48
N LEU A 120 4.73 -8.02 0.58
CA LEU A 120 3.95 -7.91 1.80
C LEU A 120 4.63 -6.94 2.76
N ILE A 121 3.94 -5.84 3.07
CA ILE A 121 4.35 -4.83 4.04
C ILE A 121 3.46 -4.97 5.27
N LYS A 122 4.07 -5.02 6.46
CA LYS A 122 3.35 -5.07 7.73
C LYS A 122 3.17 -3.67 8.30
N PHE A 123 2.07 -3.49 9.03
CA PHE A 123 1.87 -2.27 9.79
C PHE A 123 2.97 -2.11 10.84
N ASN A 124 3.55 -0.93 10.91
CA ASN A 124 4.57 -0.56 11.88
C ASN A 124 4.04 0.65 12.68
N ASN A 125 3.57 0.37 13.89
CA ASN A 125 2.99 1.37 14.77
C ASN A 125 3.99 2.49 15.08
N ASP A 126 5.24 2.14 15.41
CA ASP A 126 6.27 3.12 15.77
C ASP A 126 6.63 4.05 14.60
N TYR A 127 6.58 3.53 13.38
CA TYR A 127 6.74 4.34 12.18
C TYR A 127 5.55 5.26 11.99
N TRP A 128 4.32 4.73 12.08
CA TRP A 128 3.11 5.50 11.90
C TRP A 128 2.99 6.64 12.91
N GLU A 129 3.26 6.40 14.19
CA GLU A 129 3.18 7.44 15.23
C GLU A 129 4.12 8.62 14.94
N LYS A 130 5.32 8.36 14.39
CA LYS A 130 6.24 9.43 13.96
C LYS A 130 5.68 10.24 12.80
N ILE A 131 5.08 9.58 11.81
CA ILE A 131 4.44 10.27 10.68
C ILE A 131 3.23 11.07 11.17
N LYS A 132 2.38 10.46 12.01
CA LYS A 132 1.18 11.06 12.57
C LYS A 132 1.49 12.35 13.35
N GLN A 133 2.54 12.36 14.17
CA GLN A 133 2.99 13.57 14.87
C GLN A 133 3.33 14.72 13.91
N ASN A 134 3.99 14.41 12.78
CA ASN A 134 4.29 15.43 11.77
C ASN A 134 3.01 15.94 11.07
N LEU A 135 2.04 15.06 10.81
CA LEU A 135 0.74 15.42 10.23
C LEU A 135 -0.05 16.32 11.18
N ILE A 136 -0.12 15.97 12.47
CA ILE A 136 -0.76 16.78 13.51
C ILE A 136 -0.07 18.14 13.63
N TRP A 137 1.26 18.16 13.68
CA TRP A 137 2.02 19.41 13.76
C TRP A 137 1.73 20.30 12.55
N PHE A 138 1.74 19.74 11.34
CA PHE A 138 1.46 20.49 10.11
C PHE A 138 0.04 21.07 10.13
N TYR A 139 -0.96 20.24 10.49
CA TYR A 139 -2.35 20.70 10.62
C TYR A 139 -2.46 21.84 11.62
N ASN A 140 -1.94 21.66 12.84
CA ASN A 140 -2.02 22.66 13.89
C ASN A 140 -1.27 23.96 13.56
N LYS A 141 -0.18 23.86 12.79
CA LYS A 141 0.67 25.02 12.50
C LYS A 141 0.13 25.86 11.34
N TYR A 142 -0.54 25.24 10.38
CA TYR A 142 -0.87 25.88 9.10
C TYR A 142 -2.35 25.83 8.73
N LEU A 143 -3.15 24.96 9.35
CA LEU A 143 -4.54 24.71 8.95
C LEU A 143 -5.57 24.88 10.06
N SER A 144 -5.22 24.63 11.33
CA SER A 144 -6.10 24.94 12.46
C SER A 144 -6.09 26.44 12.72
N GLU A 145 -7.28 27.04 12.84
CA GLU A 145 -7.47 28.45 13.21
C GLU A 145 -7.00 28.76 14.64
#